data_AF-A0A2M4AV86-F1
#
_entry.id   AF-A0A2M4AV86-F1
#
_cell.length_a   1.000
_cell.length_b   1.000
_cell.length_c   1.000
_cell.angle_alpha   90.00
_cell.angle_beta   90.00
_cell.angle_gamma   90.00
#
_symmetry.space_group_name_H-M   'P 1'
#
loop_
_entity.id
_entity.type
_entity.pdbx_description
1 polymer ?
#
loop_
_entity_poly.entity_id
_entity_poly.type
_entity_poly.pdbx_seq_one_letter_code
_entity_poly.pdbx_strand_id
1 'polypeptide(L)'
;LRQYDTEIHYLESRGRDREVDQLDTITQEINKTDALYRQTGEQLLAFQYVEEESELVRQQEKTLKSELTLLRSKLANSETELLQCKNRIRLLMDEILVEQRKYSRQYDPNRQQLLERQLMCEVDRLQVEIDLAVQSSDQANKAHEKLKGEVAQLEGAIADKKKQVEKLVHEMKEVNLQSLAIVPPADEVRHLLEVGSVKPGSTRRMIGSPRQLENAVPTSKNPHGVWV
;
A
#
# COMPACT_ATOMS: atom_id res chain seq x y z
N LEU A 1 10.64 -88.38 125.08
CA LEU A 1 9.60 -87.33 125.14
C LEU A 1 10.25 -85.94 125.04
N ARG A 2 10.93 -85.42 126.08
CA ARG A 2 11.62 -84.11 126.01
C ARG A 2 12.57 -83.88 124.82
N GLN A 3 13.33 -84.89 124.40
CA GLN A 3 14.24 -84.78 123.24
C GLN A 3 13.49 -84.61 121.90
N TYR A 4 12.31 -85.21 121.76
CA TYR A 4 11.49 -85.06 120.56
C TYR A 4 10.83 -83.68 120.54
N ASP A 5 10.39 -83.16 121.69
CA ASP A 5 9.82 -81.81 121.78
C ASP A 5 10.84 -80.73 121.44
N THR A 6 12.11 -80.89 121.85
CA THR A 6 13.19 -79.96 121.46
C THR A 6 13.53 -80.02 119.98
N GLU A 7 13.50 -81.22 119.37
CA GLU A 7 13.76 -81.39 117.93
C GLU A 7 12.62 -80.81 117.09
N ILE A 8 11.36 -81.03 117.49
CA ILE A 8 10.19 -80.44 116.83
C ILE A 8 10.28 -78.91 116.85
N HIS A 9 10.56 -78.32 118.02
CA HIS A 9 10.71 -76.86 118.14
C HIS A 9 11.88 -76.34 117.28
N TYR A 10 13.00 -77.06 117.21
CA TYR A 10 14.13 -76.68 116.35
C TYR A 10 13.76 -76.72 114.87
N LEU A 11 13.10 -77.79 114.41
CA LEU A 11 12.67 -77.95 113.02
C LEU A 11 11.60 -76.93 112.63
N GLU A 12 10.66 -76.63 113.52
CA GLU A 12 9.64 -75.59 113.32
C GLU A 12 10.24 -74.20 113.26
N SER A 13 11.16 -73.84 114.18
CA SER A 13 11.84 -72.55 114.11
C SER A 13 12.71 -72.43 112.87
N ARG A 14 13.48 -73.48 112.53
CA ARG A 14 14.28 -73.50 111.29
C ARG A 14 13.41 -73.45 110.02
N GLY A 15 12.22 -74.04 110.07
CA GLY A 15 11.23 -73.98 108.99
C GLY A 15 10.67 -72.57 108.83
N ARG A 16 10.26 -71.94 109.94
CA ARG A 16 9.81 -70.54 109.96
C ARG A 16 10.89 -69.58 109.48
N ASP A 17 12.13 -69.71 109.94
CA ASP A 17 13.24 -68.85 109.54
C ASP A 17 13.51 -68.97 108.03
N ARG A 18 13.49 -70.19 107.48
CA ARG A 18 13.65 -70.42 106.03
C ARG A 18 12.50 -69.84 105.22
N GLU A 19 11.27 -69.92 105.72
CA GLU A 19 10.09 -69.36 105.07
C GLU A 19 10.15 -67.83 105.07
N VAL A 20 10.58 -67.21 106.17
CA VAL A 20 10.81 -65.76 106.26
C VAL A 20 11.89 -65.31 105.28
N ASP A 21 13.05 -65.99 105.22
CA ASP A 21 14.12 -65.66 104.27
C ASP A 21 13.67 -65.78 102.80
N GLN A 22 12.85 -66.79 102.49
CA GLN A 22 12.27 -66.98 101.15
C GLN A 22 11.26 -65.87 100.81
N LEU A 23 10.38 -65.51 101.75
CA LEU A 23 9.43 -64.41 101.58
C LEU A 23 10.13 -63.07 101.42
N ASP A 24 11.22 -62.82 102.16
CA ASP A 24 12.04 -61.62 102.02
C ASP A 24 12.71 -61.56 100.65
N THR A 25 13.24 -62.69 100.17
CA THR A 25 13.82 -62.79 98.82
C THR A 25 12.78 -62.50 97.74
N ILE A 26 11.59 -63.11 97.84
CA ILE A 26 10.49 -62.86 96.90
C ILE A 26 10.06 -61.39 96.92
N THR A 27 9.97 -60.79 98.11
CA THR A 27 9.60 -59.38 98.28
C THR A 27 10.64 -58.45 97.63
N GLN A 28 11.94 -58.75 97.77
CA GLN A 28 13.00 -58.01 97.09
C GLN A 28 12.89 -58.11 95.57
N GLU A 29 12.64 -59.30 95.03
CA GLU A 29 12.46 -59.50 93.58
C GLU A 29 11.19 -58.82 93.05
N ILE A 30 10.09 -58.79 93.81
CA ILE A 30 8.88 -58.00 93.47
C ILE A 30 9.23 -56.51 93.39
N ASN A 31 9.88 -55.96 94.42
CA ASN A 31 10.25 -54.54 94.45
C ASN A 31 11.18 -54.16 93.30
N LYS A 32 12.14 -55.03 92.97
CA LYS A 32 13.04 -54.86 91.82
C LYS A 32 12.29 -54.90 90.50
N THR A 33 11.35 -55.83 90.35
CA THR A 33 10.49 -55.96 89.16
C THR A 33 9.60 -54.72 88.99
N ASP A 34 9.01 -54.21 90.08
CA ASP A 34 8.19 -53.01 90.06
C ASP A 34 9.00 -51.76 89.69
N ALA A 35 10.22 -51.64 90.21
CA ALA A 35 11.13 -50.55 89.84
C ALA A 35 11.49 -50.60 88.35
N LEU A 36 11.80 -51.79 87.82
CA LEU A 36 12.06 -51.99 86.40
C LEU A 36 10.83 -51.67 85.54
N TYR A 37 9.63 -52.05 85.99
CA TYR A 37 8.39 -51.76 85.27
C TYR A 37 8.13 -50.25 85.17
N ARG A 38 8.30 -49.50 86.27
CA ARG A 38 8.16 -48.04 86.27
C ARG A 38 9.20 -47.38 85.36
N GLN A 39 10.46 -47.78 85.47
CA GLN A 39 11.53 -47.26 84.62
C GLN A 39 11.26 -47.53 83.12
N THR A 40 10.79 -48.73 82.79
CA THR A 40 10.43 -49.09 81.42
C THR A 40 9.24 -48.27 80.93
N GLY A 41 8.24 -48.01 81.78
CA GLY A 41 7.11 -47.14 81.46
C GLY A 41 7.54 -45.70 81.13
N GLU A 42 8.46 -45.12 81.91
CA GLU A 42 9.02 -43.79 81.63
C GLU A 42 9.80 -43.76 80.32
N GLN A 43 10.59 -44.79 80.02
CA GLN A 43 11.30 -44.91 78.74
C GLN A 43 10.34 -45.01 77.55
N LEU A 44 9.25 -45.78 77.67
CA LEU A 44 8.24 -45.90 76.63
C LEU A 44 7.59 -44.55 76.29
N LEU A 45 7.27 -43.73 77.30
CA LEU A 45 6.75 -42.39 77.09
C LEU A 45 7.76 -41.50 76.35
N ALA A 46 9.04 -41.56 76.73
CA ALA A 46 10.10 -40.81 76.04
C ALA A 46 10.24 -41.24 74.57
N PHE A 47 10.16 -42.54 74.27
CA PHE A 47 10.19 -43.02 72.89
C PHE A 47 8.99 -42.52 72.07
N GLN A 48 7.79 -42.48 72.64
CA GLN A 48 6.60 -41.96 71.96
C GLN A 48 6.80 -40.49 71.53
N TYR A 49 7.34 -39.64 72.41
CA TYR A 49 7.62 -38.24 72.05
C TYR A 49 8.61 -38.11 70.90
N VAL A 50 9.66 -38.94 70.88
CA VAL A 50 10.65 -38.95 69.81
C VAL A 50 10.04 -39.44 68.48
N GLU A 51 9.13 -40.41 68.53
CA GLU A 51 8.40 -40.86 67.34
C GLU A 51 7.51 -39.75 66.76
N GLU A 52 6.75 -39.05 67.60
CA GLU A 52 5.91 -37.91 67.19
C GLU A 52 6.76 -36.77 66.58
N GLU A 53 7.91 -36.44 67.19
CA GLU A 53 8.83 -35.44 66.66
C GLU A 53 9.42 -35.87 65.31
N SER A 54 9.80 -37.14 65.17
CA SER A 54 10.30 -37.72 63.93
C SER A 54 9.26 -37.64 62.80
N GLU A 55 7.99 -37.91 63.10
CA GLU A 55 6.90 -37.76 62.14
C GLU A 55 6.72 -36.30 61.70
N LEU A 56 6.78 -35.36 62.63
CA LEU A 56 6.67 -33.93 62.34
C LEU A 56 7.82 -33.47 61.42
N VAL A 57 9.06 -33.84 61.74
CA VAL A 57 10.23 -33.54 60.91
C VAL A 57 10.07 -34.13 59.52
N ARG A 58 9.56 -35.35 59.39
CA ARG A 58 9.31 -35.99 58.08
C ARG A 58 8.25 -35.26 57.26
N GLN A 59 7.22 -34.72 57.89
CA GLN A 59 6.21 -33.90 57.21
C GLN A 59 6.82 -32.57 56.73
N GLN A 60 7.58 -31.89 57.57
CA GLN A 60 8.29 -30.66 57.20
C GLN A 60 9.27 -30.90 56.04
N GLU A 61 10.01 -32.00 56.06
CA GLU A 61 10.91 -32.39 54.96
C GLU A 61 10.15 -32.54 53.63
N LYS A 62 8.97 -33.16 53.65
CA LYS A 62 8.12 -33.28 52.45
C LYS A 62 7.64 -31.92 51.95
N THR A 63 7.19 -31.04 52.85
CA THR A 63 6.77 -29.68 52.50
C THR A 63 7.92 -28.91 51.86
N LEU A 64 9.10 -28.90 52.48
CA LEU A 64 10.29 -28.23 51.95
C LEU A 64 10.73 -28.78 50.58
N LYS A 65 10.64 -30.11 50.37
CA LYS A 65 10.90 -30.71 49.04
C LYS A 65 9.93 -30.22 47.98
N SER A 66 8.64 -30.08 48.33
CA SER A 66 7.62 -29.58 47.40
C SER A 66 7.84 -28.10 47.07
N GLU A 67 8.18 -27.27 48.06
CA GLU A 67 8.51 -25.86 47.89
C GLU A 67 9.76 -25.67 47.03
N LEU A 68 10.81 -26.46 47.27
CA LEU A 68 12.03 -26.45 46.47
C LEU A 68 11.73 -26.76 44.99
N THR A 69 10.85 -27.72 44.74
CA THR A 69 10.44 -28.09 43.37
C THR A 69 9.66 -26.95 42.71
N LEU A 70 8.74 -26.32 43.43
CA LEU A 70 7.99 -25.16 42.94
C LEU A 70 8.92 -23.98 42.62
N LEU A 71 9.87 -23.67 43.50
CA LEU A 71 10.84 -22.59 43.31
C LEU A 71 11.74 -22.84 42.10
N ARG A 72 12.20 -24.08 41.90
CA ARG A 72 12.96 -24.46 40.69
C ARG A 72 12.14 -24.25 39.42
N SER A 73 10.85 -24.63 39.43
CA SER A 73 9.96 -24.39 38.29
C SER A 73 9.75 -22.90 38.03
N LYS A 74 9.56 -22.08 39.07
CA LYS A 74 9.41 -20.63 38.94
C LYS A 74 10.68 -19.99 38.38
N LEU A 75 11.85 -20.41 38.84
CA LEU A 75 13.13 -19.92 38.34
C LEU A 75 13.30 -20.22 36.84
N ALA A 76 13.05 -21.47 36.43
CA ALA A 76 13.14 -21.87 35.02
C ALA A 76 12.16 -21.06 34.12
N ASN A 77 10.97 -20.75 34.63
CA ASN A 77 10.02 -19.89 33.92
C ASN A 77 10.57 -18.46 33.75
N SER A 78 11.06 -17.84 34.84
CA SER A 78 11.64 -16.50 34.78
C SER A 78 12.89 -16.42 33.90
N GLU A 79 13.73 -17.45 33.86
CA GLU A 79 14.87 -17.54 32.94
C GLU A 79 14.41 -17.55 31.47
N THR A 80 13.32 -18.27 31.18
CA THR A 80 12.72 -18.31 29.84
C THR A 80 12.14 -16.96 29.44
N GLU A 81 11.39 -16.31 30.32
CA GLU A 81 10.83 -14.97 30.10
C GLU A 81 11.95 -13.93 29.88
N LEU A 82 13.03 -13.99 30.66
CA LEU A 82 14.18 -13.11 30.50
C LEU A 82 14.85 -13.30 29.14
N LEU A 83 15.01 -14.54 28.67
CA LEU A 83 15.56 -14.83 27.36
C LEU A 83 14.67 -14.29 26.23
N GLN A 84 13.35 -14.42 26.37
CA GLN A 84 12.38 -13.85 25.43
C GLN A 84 12.48 -12.33 25.38
N CYS A 85 12.52 -11.67 26.55
CA CYS A 85 12.71 -10.22 26.65
C CYS A 85 14.02 -9.77 25.99
N LYS A 86 15.13 -10.45 26.26
CA LYS A 86 16.43 -10.17 25.63
C LYS A 86 16.35 -10.25 24.10
N ASN A 87 15.71 -11.30 23.57
CA ASN A 87 15.51 -11.45 22.12
C ASN A 87 14.62 -10.35 21.54
N ARG A 88 13.55 -9.96 22.25
CA ARG A 88 12.67 -8.88 21.80
C ARG A 88 13.40 -7.54 21.73
N ILE A 89 14.19 -7.22 22.76
CA ILE A 89 15.04 -6.02 22.77
C ILE A 89 15.99 -6.02 21.57
N ARG A 90 16.65 -7.15 21.29
CA ARG A 90 17.55 -7.28 20.14
C ARG A 90 16.85 -6.94 18.83
N LEU A 91 15.68 -7.54 18.57
CA LEU A 91 14.91 -7.29 17.34
C LEU A 91 14.47 -5.82 17.24
N LEU A 92 14.02 -5.21 18.34
CA LEU A 92 13.65 -3.80 18.35
C LEU A 92 14.84 -2.88 18.07
N MET A 93 16.03 -3.19 18.59
CA MET A 93 17.24 -2.43 18.26
C MET A 93 17.57 -2.55 16.76
N ASP A 94 17.45 -3.74 16.18
CA ASP A 94 17.68 -3.97 14.75
C ASP A 94 16.68 -3.15 13.89
N GLU A 95 15.40 -3.13 14.28
CA GLU A 95 14.34 -2.31 13.65
C GLU A 95 14.66 -0.81 13.75
N ILE A 96 15.06 -0.32 14.93
CA ILE A 96 15.45 1.09 15.14
C ILE A 96 16.63 1.47 14.24
N LEU A 97 17.66 0.62 14.12
CA LEU A 97 18.82 0.87 13.26
C LEU A 97 18.45 0.91 11.77
N VAL A 98 17.49 0.08 11.34
CA VAL A 98 16.95 0.15 9.99
C VAL A 98 16.21 1.47 9.77
N GLU A 99 15.35 1.86 10.70
CA GLU A 99 14.55 3.08 10.59
C GLU A 99 15.40 4.34 10.63
N GLN A 100 16.41 4.39 11.49
CA GLN A 100 17.37 5.49 11.55
C GLN A 100 18.12 5.64 10.23
N ARG A 101 18.54 4.54 9.59
CA ARG A 101 19.17 4.57 8.26
C ARG A 101 18.23 5.10 7.17
N LYS A 102 16.94 4.75 7.21
CA LYS A 102 15.95 5.30 6.28
C LYS A 102 15.78 6.80 6.52
N TYR A 103 15.61 7.22 7.77
CA TYR A 103 15.48 8.61 8.15
C TYR A 103 16.69 9.44 7.67
N SER A 104 17.91 8.98 7.93
CA SER A 104 19.13 9.67 7.46
C SER A 104 19.21 9.77 5.94
N ARG A 105 18.71 8.78 5.18
CA ARG A 105 18.69 8.82 3.70
C ARG A 105 17.60 9.74 3.15
N GLN A 106 16.46 9.81 3.83
CA GLN A 106 15.32 10.61 3.40
C GLN A 106 15.53 12.10 3.70
N TYR A 107 16.12 12.40 4.85
CA TYR A 107 16.43 13.76 5.30
C TYR A 107 17.90 14.12 5.08
N ASP A 108 18.58 13.45 4.15
CA ASP A 108 19.93 13.84 3.75
C ASP A 108 19.84 15.26 3.15
N PRO A 109 20.40 16.29 3.81
CA PRO A 109 20.26 17.68 3.39
C PRO A 109 20.81 17.88 1.97
N ASN A 110 21.85 17.13 1.58
CA ASN A 110 22.43 17.21 0.25
C ASN A 110 21.46 16.69 -0.83
N ARG A 111 20.74 15.60 -0.52
CA ARG A 111 19.75 15.02 -1.45
C ARG A 111 18.55 15.95 -1.60
N GLN A 112 18.07 16.52 -0.50
CA GLN A 112 16.96 17.46 -0.53
C GLN A 112 17.34 18.73 -1.30
N GLN A 113 18.52 19.29 -1.04
CA GLN A 113 19.03 20.46 -1.76
C GLN A 113 19.26 20.19 -3.25
N LEU A 114 19.73 18.99 -3.62
CA LEU A 114 19.87 18.61 -5.03
C LEU A 114 18.51 18.53 -5.73
N LEU A 115 17.49 17.95 -5.07
CA LEU A 115 16.14 17.87 -5.61
C LEU A 115 15.51 19.26 -5.77
N GLU A 116 15.64 20.13 -4.77
CA GLU A 116 15.16 21.52 -4.84
C GLU A 116 15.82 22.27 -6.00
N ARG A 117 17.13 22.11 -6.18
CA ARG A 117 17.86 22.71 -7.32
C ARG A 117 17.38 22.18 -8.66
N GLN A 118 17.13 20.88 -8.78
CA GLN A 118 16.58 20.29 -10.01
C GLN A 118 15.19 20.84 -10.33
N LEU A 119 14.33 20.94 -9.32
CA LEU A 119 12.99 21.51 -9.47
C LEU A 119 13.04 22.99 -9.87
N MET A 120 13.93 23.78 -9.27
CA MET A 120 14.16 25.17 -9.69
C MET A 120 14.57 25.27 -11.17
N CYS A 121 15.54 24.45 -11.61
CA CYS A 121 15.96 24.47 -13.01
C CYS A 121 14.83 24.07 -13.98
N GLU A 122 13.96 23.13 -13.60
CA GLU A 122 12.77 22.79 -14.40
C GLU A 122 11.76 23.93 -14.44
N VAL A 123 11.55 24.65 -13.33
CA VAL A 123 10.70 25.84 -13.30
C VAL A 123 11.24 26.91 -14.24
N ASP A 124 12.54 27.19 -14.20
CA ASP A 124 13.18 28.16 -15.10
C ASP A 124 13.04 27.73 -16.56
N ARG A 125 13.22 26.44 -16.87
CA ARG A 125 13.05 25.89 -18.22
C ARG A 125 11.61 26.04 -18.71
N LEU A 126 10.62 25.68 -17.88
CA LEU A 126 9.20 25.83 -18.19
C LEU A 126 8.82 27.29 -18.39
N GLN A 127 9.39 28.22 -17.63
CA GLN A 127 9.16 29.65 -17.80
C GLN A 127 9.62 30.14 -19.18
N VAL A 128 10.80 29.70 -19.63
CA VAL A 128 11.30 30.01 -20.99
C VAL A 128 10.38 29.43 -22.06
N GLU A 129 9.89 28.20 -21.88
CA GLU A 129 8.95 27.59 -22.83
C GLU A 129 7.62 28.34 -22.90
N ILE A 130 7.11 28.81 -21.76
CA ILE A 130 5.91 29.66 -21.70
C ILE A 130 6.14 30.97 -22.45
N ASP A 131 7.26 31.65 -22.19
CA ASP A 131 7.54 32.94 -22.84
C ASP A 131 7.66 32.79 -24.37
N LEU A 132 8.30 31.71 -24.84
CA LEU A 132 8.36 31.39 -26.26
C LEU A 132 6.98 31.08 -26.86
N ALA A 133 6.14 30.33 -26.14
CA ALA A 133 4.78 30.05 -26.58
C ALA A 133 3.92 31.31 -26.66
N VAL A 134 4.05 32.23 -25.69
CA VAL A 134 3.39 33.54 -25.70
C VAL A 134 3.84 34.37 -26.90
N GLN A 135 5.16 34.48 -27.13
CA GLN A 135 5.68 35.21 -28.30
C GLN A 135 5.20 34.62 -29.63
N SER A 136 5.17 33.29 -29.74
CA SER A 136 4.64 32.60 -30.92
C SER A 136 3.15 32.88 -31.13
N SER A 137 2.37 32.88 -30.04
CA SER A 137 0.93 33.21 -30.07
C SER A 137 0.70 34.65 -30.52
N ASP A 138 1.48 35.61 -30.02
CA ASP A 138 1.40 37.01 -30.42
C ASP A 138 1.75 37.23 -31.90
N GLN A 139 2.75 36.50 -32.41
CA GLN A 139 3.09 36.53 -33.83
C GLN A 139 1.95 35.96 -34.69
N ALA A 140 1.36 34.83 -34.29
CA ALA A 140 0.20 34.25 -34.96
C ALA A 140 -1.00 35.21 -34.98
N ASN A 141 -1.29 35.88 -33.86
CA ASN A 141 -2.35 36.88 -33.76
C ASN A 141 -2.09 38.09 -34.68
N LYS A 142 -0.85 38.60 -34.76
CA LYS A 142 -0.49 39.68 -35.70
C LYS A 142 -0.70 39.26 -37.15
N ALA A 143 -0.31 38.04 -37.51
CA ALA A 143 -0.54 37.50 -38.85
C ALA A 143 -2.05 37.35 -39.15
N HIS A 144 -2.82 36.88 -38.17
CA HIS A 144 -4.28 36.75 -38.28
C HIS A 144 -4.96 38.11 -38.54
N GLU A 145 -4.63 39.15 -37.75
CA GLU A 145 -5.20 40.48 -37.94
C GLU A 145 -4.80 41.09 -39.29
N LYS A 146 -3.56 40.86 -39.76
CA LYS A 146 -3.14 41.29 -41.10
C LYS A 146 -3.96 40.62 -42.20
N LEU A 147 -4.11 39.30 -42.16
CA LEU A 147 -4.90 38.54 -43.13
C LEU A 147 -6.36 38.96 -43.11
N LYS A 148 -6.94 39.18 -41.92
CA LYS A 148 -8.30 39.69 -41.77
C LYS A 148 -8.47 41.06 -42.44
N GLY A 149 -7.49 41.95 -42.31
CA GLY A 149 -7.47 43.23 -43.02
C GLY A 149 -7.42 43.07 -44.55
N GLU A 150 -6.56 42.18 -45.05
CA GLU A 150 -6.46 41.87 -46.49
C GLU A 150 -7.77 41.27 -47.05
N VAL A 151 -8.40 40.36 -46.31
CA VAL A 151 -9.70 39.79 -46.66
C VAL A 151 -10.77 40.87 -46.72
N ALA A 152 -10.87 41.75 -45.71
CA ALA A 152 -11.84 42.83 -45.71
C ALA A 152 -11.64 43.81 -46.90
N GLN A 153 -10.39 44.08 -47.29
CA GLN A 153 -10.09 44.89 -48.47
C GLN A 153 -10.54 44.21 -49.77
N LEU A 154 -10.28 42.90 -49.91
CA LEU A 154 -10.70 42.12 -51.07
C LEU A 154 -12.23 42.02 -51.16
N GLU A 155 -12.91 41.78 -50.04
CA GLU A 155 -14.37 41.77 -49.96
C GLU A 155 -14.97 43.11 -50.41
N GLY A 156 -14.39 44.24 -49.96
CA GLY A 156 -14.77 45.57 -50.41
C GLY A 156 -14.58 45.76 -51.93
N ALA A 157 -13.42 45.37 -52.46
CA ALA A 157 -13.13 45.47 -53.88
C ALA A 157 -14.08 44.59 -54.74
N ILE A 158 -14.42 43.39 -54.26
CA ILE A 158 -15.39 42.50 -54.90
C ILE A 158 -16.78 43.14 -54.90
N ALA A 159 -17.20 43.74 -53.79
CA ALA A 159 -18.50 44.42 -53.69
C ALA A 159 -18.59 45.60 -54.68
N ASP A 160 -17.54 46.42 -54.78
CA ASP A 160 -17.47 47.51 -55.73
C ASP A 160 -17.50 47.02 -57.18
N LYS A 161 -16.76 45.94 -57.49
CA LYS A 161 -16.79 45.32 -58.81
C LYS A 161 -18.16 44.75 -59.16
N LYS A 162 -18.84 44.13 -58.20
CA LYS A 162 -20.22 43.65 -58.38
C LYS A 162 -21.17 44.80 -58.72
N LYS A 163 -21.07 45.93 -58.01
CA LYS A 163 -21.87 47.14 -58.29
C LYS A 163 -21.58 47.71 -59.68
N GLN A 164 -20.32 47.73 -60.12
CA GLN A 164 -19.94 48.13 -61.48
C GLN A 164 -20.56 47.21 -62.54
N VAL A 165 -20.52 45.89 -62.32
CA VAL A 165 -21.13 44.90 -63.22
C VAL A 165 -22.65 45.08 -63.28
N GLU A 166 -23.32 45.24 -62.15
CA GLU A 166 -24.78 45.49 -62.10
C GLU A 166 -25.15 46.76 -62.87
N LYS A 167 -24.35 47.83 -62.75
CA LYS A 167 -24.54 49.07 -63.51
C LYS A 167 -24.39 48.84 -65.02
N LEU A 168 -23.32 48.17 -65.45
CA LEU A 168 -23.10 47.84 -66.85
C LEU A 168 -24.22 46.96 -67.42
N VAL A 169 -24.71 45.99 -66.64
CA VAL A 169 -25.85 45.16 -67.03
C VAL A 169 -27.12 46.00 -67.21
N HIS A 170 -27.34 46.99 -66.33
CA HIS A 170 -28.48 47.91 -66.46
C HIS A 170 -28.35 48.79 -67.71
N GLU A 171 -27.21 49.45 -67.89
CA GLU A 171 -26.90 50.28 -69.06
C GLU A 171 -27.04 49.48 -70.37
N MET A 172 -26.53 48.24 -70.41
CA MET A 172 -26.66 47.36 -71.57
C MET A 172 -28.11 46.98 -71.86
N LYS A 173 -28.92 46.72 -70.81
CA LYS A 173 -30.36 46.46 -70.96
C LYS A 173 -31.10 47.68 -71.52
N GLU A 174 -30.76 48.89 -71.06
CA GLU A 174 -31.35 50.13 -71.57
C GLU A 174 -31.00 50.35 -73.05
N VAL A 175 -29.72 50.21 -73.43
CA VAL A 175 -29.28 50.33 -74.83
C VAL A 175 -29.96 49.30 -75.73
N ASN A 176 -30.09 48.05 -75.26
CA ASN A 176 -30.79 47.00 -75.99
C ASN A 176 -32.29 47.33 -76.17
N LEU A 177 -32.97 47.83 -75.13
CA LEU A 177 -34.37 48.25 -75.22
C LEU A 177 -34.56 49.45 -76.16
N GLN A 178 -33.68 50.45 -76.09
CA GLN A 178 -33.68 51.59 -77.02
C GLN A 178 -33.48 51.13 -78.47
N SER A 179 -32.57 50.18 -78.70
CA SER A 179 -32.34 49.61 -80.04
C SER A 179 -33.55 48.86 -80.58
N LEU A 180 -34.28 48.12 -79.72
CA LEU A 180 -35.52 47.42 -80.10
C LEU A 180 -36.73 48.36 -80.27
N ALA A 181 -36.74 49.52 -79.61
CA ALA A 181 -37.77 50.54 -79.79
C ALA A 181 -37.66 51.26 -81.14
N ILE A 182 -36.52 51.17 -81.81
CA ILE A 182 -36.35 51.57 -83.21
C ILE A 182 -36.89 50.42 -84.08
N VAL A 183 -38.22 50.36 -84.22
CA VAL A 183 -38.86 49.57 -85.29
C VAL A 183 -38.77 50.40 -86.57
N PRO A 184 -38.01 49.98 -87.61
CA PRO A 184 -38.10 50.60 -88.93
C PRO A 184 -39.48 50.31 -89.55
N PRO A 185 -39.98 51.14 -90.48
CA PRO A 185 -41.17 50.78 -91.26
C PRO A 185 -40.98 49.40 -91.89
N ALA A 186 -42.05 48.60 -91.96
CA ALA A 186 -42.05 47.21 -92.40
C ALA A 186 -41.50 46.94 -93.82
N ASP A 187 -41.07 47.97 -94.55
CA ASP A 187 -40.61 47.88 -95.94
C ASP A 187 -39.10 47.58 -96.07
N GLU A 188 -38.28 47.81 -95.04
CA GLU A 188 -36.81 47.59 -95.15
C GLU A 188 -36.34 46.18 -94.73
N VAL A 189 -37.22 45.36 -94.13
CA VAL A 189 -36.87 43.97 -93.73
C VAL A 189 -36.78 43.03 -94.93
N ARG A 190 -37.34 43.41 -96.09
CA ARG A 190 -37.30 42.58 -97.30
C ARG A 190 -35.92 42.48 -97.95
N HIS A 191 -35.05 43.48 -97.80
CA HIS A 191 -33.78 43.52 -98.52
C HIS A 191 -32.60 42.86 -97.80
N LEU A 192 -32.72 42.55 -96.51
CA LEU A 192 -31.66 41.88 -95.73
C LEU A 192 -31.69 40.34 -95.81
N LEU A 193 -32.71 39.74 -96.43
CA LEU A 193 -32.84 38.29 -96.56
C LEU A 193 -32.21 37.71 -97.84
N GLU A 194 -31.76 38.53 -98.79
CA GLU A 194 -31.43 38.03 -100.14
C GLU A 194 -29.95 38.07 -100.57
N VAL A 195 -29.01 38.55 -99.76
CA VAL A 195 -27.59 38.52 -100.17
C VAL A 195 -26.69 38.02 -99.04
N GLY A 196 -26.39 36.73 -99.06
CA GLY A 196 -25.41 36.14 -98.14
C GLY A 196 -25.38 34.62 -98.13
N SER A 197 -25.20 34.01 -99.29
CA SER A 197 -25.01 32.56 -99.43
C SER A 197 -23.72 32.11 -98.71
N VAL A 198 -23.85 31.66 -97.47
CA VAL A 198 -22.83 30.83 -96.84
C VAL A 198 -23.02 29.40 -97.37
N LYS A 199 -22.00 28.88 -98.05
CA LYS A 199 -21.96 27.49 -98.56
C LYS A 199 -22.47 26.51 -97.48
N PRO A 200 -23.52 25.71 -97.76
CA PRO A 200 -23.91 24.62 -96.90
C PRO A 200 -22.81 23.56 -96.89
N GLY A 201 -22.27 23.20 -95.72
CA GLY A 201 -21.49 21.97 -95.57
C GLY A 201 -20.12 22.05 -94.91
N SER A 202 -19.60 23.21 -94.51
CA SER A 202 -18.35 23.26 -93.72
C SER A 202 -18.62 23.27 -92.22
N THR A 203 -19.21 22.18 -91.73
CA THR A 203 -19.22 21.86 -90.30
C THR A 203 -17.89 21.17 -90.00
N ARG A 204 -16.91 21.91 -89.47
CA ARG A 204 -15.77 21.28 -88.78
C ARG A 204 -16.37 20.59 -87.55
N ARG A 205 -16.63 19.28 -87.64
CA ARG A 205 -17.13 18.50 -86.50
C ARG A 205 -16.10 18.62 -85.39
N MET A 206 -16.51 19.14 -84.23
CA MET A 206 -15.72 18.96 -83.03
C MET A 206 -15.63 17.45 -82.76
N ILE A 207 -14.43 16.90 -82.86
CA ILE A 207 -14.18 15.51 -82.50
C ILE A 207 -13.98 15.49 -80.98
N GLY A 208 -15.02 15.05 -80.26
CA GLY A 208 -14.97 14.88 -78.80
C GLY A 208 -16.11 15.59 -78.08
N SER A 209 -16.55 15.01 -76.97
CA SER A 209 -17.51 15.65 -76.07
C SER A 209 -16.82 16.82 -75.35
N PRO A 210 -17.44 18.01 -75.22
CA PRO A 210 -16.87 19.12 -74.46
C PRO A 210 -16.42 18.75 -73.03
N ARG A 211 -17.07 17.74 -72.42
CA ARG A 211 -16.69 17.20 -71.10
C ARG A 211 -15.33 16.47 -71.09
N GLN A 212 -14.81 16.05 -72.23
CA GLN A 212 -13.49 15.42 -72.32
C GLN A 212 -12.33 16.43 -72.23
N LEU A 213 -12.62 17.74 -72.34
CA LEU A 213 -11.63 18.81 -72.21
C LEU A 213 -11.34 19.20 -70.74
N GLU A 214 -12.26 18.88 -69.82
CA GLU A 214 -12.12 19.25 -68.39
C GLU A 214 -11.02 18.48 -67.66
N ASN A 215 -10.57 17.34 -68.21
CA ASN A 215 -9.52 16.47 -67.61
C ASN A 215 -8.33 16.22 -68.56
N ALA A 216 -8.09 17.09 -69.53
CA ALA A 216 -7.03 16.88 -70.52
C ALA A 216 -5.63 16.94 -69.88
N VAL A 217 -4.89 15.83 -69.96
CA VAL A 217 -3.53 15.70 -69.41
C VAL A 217 -2.50 16.21 -70.42
N PRO A 218 -1.45 16.96 -70.02
CA PRO A 218 -0.42 17.45 -70.93
C PRO A 218 0.23 16.32 -71.74
N THR A 219 0.31 16.50 -73.05
CA THR A 219 1.01 15.57 -73.96
C THR A 219 2.10 16.32 -74.72
N SER A 220 3.03 15.60 -75.35
CA SER A 220 4.12 16.20 -76.13
C SER A 220 3.66 17.10 -77.30
N LYS A 221 2.39 16.99 -77.72
CA LYS A 221 1.78 17.83 -78.76
C LYS A 221 0.81 18.90 -78.23
N ASN A 222 0.44 18.85 -76.95
CA ASN A 222 -0.29 19.91 -76.27
C ASN A 222 0.21 20.04 -74.82
N PRO A 223 1.27 20.85 -74.59
CA PRO A 223 1.92 20.95 -73.29
C PRO A 223 1.08 21.68 -72.24
N HIS A 224 0.06 22.45 -72.64
CA HIS A 224 -0.75 23.26 -71.73
C HIS A 224 -2.15 22.68 -71.49
N GLY A 225 -2.53 21.60 -72.18
CA GLY A 225 -3.83 20.95 -72.02
C GLY A 225 -5.03 21.75 -72.58
N VAL A 226 -4.78 22.89 -73.23
CA VAL A 226 -5.82 23.74 -73.84
C VAL A 226 -5.74 23.60 -75.36
N TRP A 227 -6.83 23.18 -76.00
CA TRP A 227 -6.95 23.19 -77.46
C TRP A 227 -7.88 24.36 -77.84
N VAL A 228 -7.42 25.25 -78.72
CA VAL A 228 -8.24 26.33 -79.33
C VAL A 228 -8.87 25.82 -80.62
#